data_AF-A0A662SVQ3-F1
#
_entry.id   AF-A0A662SVQ3-F1
#
_cell.length_a   1.000
_cell.length_b   1.000
_cell.length_c   1.000
_cell.angle_alpha   90.00
_cell.angle_beta   90.00
_cell.angle_gamma   90.00
#
_symmetry.space_group_name_H-M   'P 1'
#
loop_
_entity.id
_entity.type
_entity.pdbx_description
1 polymer ?
#
loop_
_entity_poly.entity_id
_entity_poly.type
_entity_poly.pdbx_seq_one_letter_code
_entity_poly.pdbx_strand_id
1 'polypeptide(L)'
;MAAVLLVIAIAMLTSEVAWRARGTLGLVGLATLVHMYITSSGSEYALIVSFGLSLRSLEEGRYYTLLLHPFIHANTLHLFFNMAALALFGIIVELQRGTWFLLMIFFMTSILSGLASLPFIGWNAVTVGASGGVFGLMGCSLAEDSARRSSKFIELAAAVFLAVGFWFIGANIVAHLAGLLLGLVAGSASKGEKGW
;
A
#
# COMPACT_ATOMS: atom_id res chain seq x y z
N MET A 1 3.81 8.07 -15.90
CA MET A 1 2.82 9.13 -15.61
C MET A 1 1.48 8.89 -16.30
N ALA A 2 1.43 8.65 -17.62
CA ALA A 2 0.18 8.49 -18.38
C ALA A 2 -0.74 7.32 -17.95
N ALA A 3 -0.22 6.16 -17.56
CA ALA A 3 -1.04 4.99 -17.22
C ALA A 3 -1.78 5.11 -15.87
N VAL A 4 -1.16 5.73 -14.86
CA VAL A 4 -1.81 6.01 -13.57
C VAL A 4 -2.88 7.09 -13.73
N LEU A 5 -2.57 8.13 -14.50
CA LEU A 5 -3.55 9.15 -14.89
C LEU A 5 -4.70 8.55 -15.70
N LEU A 6 -4.45 7.53 -16.52
CA LEU A 6 -5.48 6.84 -17.30
C LEU A 6 -6.41 5.99 -16.42
N VAL A 7 -5.89 5.26 -15.43
CA VAL A 7 -6.72 4.49 -14.48
C VAL A 7 -7.52 5.43 -13.58
N ILE A 8 -6.91 6.52 -13.10
CA ILE A 8 -7.61 7.57 -12.34
C ILE A 8 -8.67 8.25 -13.22
N ALA A 9 -8.33 8.58 -14.47
CA ALA A 9 -9.28 9.16 -15.42
C ALA A 9 -10.45 8.21 -15.67
N ILE A 10 -10.21 6.91 -15.88
CA ILE A 10 -11.26 5.90 -16.08
C ILE A 10 -12.15 5.76 -14.83
N ALA A 11 -11.58 5.78 -13.63
CA ALA A 11 -12.36 5.81 -12.38
C ALA A 11 -13.17 7.11 -12.22
N MET A 12 -12.68 8.23 -12.75
CA MET A 12 -13.35 9.53 -12.78
C MET A 12 -14.37 9.69 -13.91
N LEU A 13 -14.40 8.81 -14.91
CA LEU A 13 -15.37 8.88 -16.02
C LEU A 13 -16.81 8.58 -15.58
N THR A 14 -17.03 8.10 -14.35
CA THR A 14 -18.35 8.10 -13.72
C THR A 14 -18.24 8.56 -12.26
N SER A 15 -19.10 9.49 -11.84
CA SER A 15 -19.16 9.96 -10.44
C SER A 15 -19.39 8.82 -9.45
N GLU A 16 -20.08 7.76 -9.88
CA GLU A 16 -20.38 6.57 -9.10
C GLU A 16 -19.14 5.75 -8.74
N VAL A 17 -18.27 5.46 -9.72
CA VAL A 17 -17.04 4.70 -9.46
C VAL A 17 -16.10 5.53 -8.58
N ALA A 18 -15.94 6.83 -8.85
CA ALA A 18 -15.14 7.72 -8.02
C ALA A 18 -15.65 7.79 -6.56
N TRP A 19 -16.96 7.86 -6.36
CA TRP A 19 -17.57 7.88 -5.03
C TRP A 19 -17.37 6.56 -4.27
N ARG A 20 -17.47 5.43 -4.98
CA ARG A 20 -17.25 4.09 -4.39
C ARG A 20 -15.77 3.78 -4.15
N ALA A 21 -14.85 4.42 -4.87
CA ALA A 21 -13.40 4.28 -4.73
C ALA A 21 -12.74 5.41 -3.90
N ARG A 22 -13.54 6.18 -3.17
CA ARG A 22 -13.10 7.41 -2.49
C ARG A 22 -11.98 7.19 -1.47
N GLY A 23 -11.95 6.03 -0.80
CA GLY A 23 -10.89 5.68 0.14
C GLY A 23 -9.56 5.49 -0.56
N THR A 24 -9.55 4.71 -1.64
CA THR A 24 -8.35 4.50 -2.44
C THR A 24 -7.84 5.80 -3.03
N LEU A 25 -8.74 6.60 -3.63
CA LEU A 25 -8.39 7.91 -4.18
C LEU A 25 -7.89 8.87 -3.11
N GLY A 26 -8.47 8.84 -1.91
CA GLY A 26 -8.02 9.63 -0.76
C GLY A 26 -6.60 9.25 -0.31
N LEU A 27 -6.29 7.96 -0.20
CA LEU A 27 -4.95 7.49 0.14
C LEU A 27 -3.92 7.88 -0.93
N VAL A 28 -4.27 7.71 -2.21
CA VAL A 28 -3.41 8.10 -3.34
C VAL A 28 -3.15 9.60 -3.35
N GLY A 29 -4.19 10.40 -3.19
CA GLY A 29 -4.10 11.85 -3.13
C GLY A 29 -3.23 12.32 -1.95
N LEU A 30 -3.47 11.77 -0.76
CA LEU A 30 -2.71 12.13 0.44
C LEU A 30 -1.21 11.79 0.29
N ALA A 31 -0.88 10.56 -0.13
CA ALA A 31 0.52 10.17 -0.33
C ALA A 31 1.23 11.05 -1.38
N THR A 32 0.51 11.42 -2.45
CA THR A 32 1.03 12.29 -3.50
C THR A 32 1.29 13.70 -2.97
N LEU A 33 0.36 14.28 -2.21
CA LEU A 33 0.52 15.61 -1.61
C LEU A 33 1.66 15.64 -0.58
N VAL A 34 1.79 14.61 0.25
CA VAL A 34 2.89 14.46 1.20
C VAL A 34 4.24 14.40 0.47
N HIS A 35 4.33 13.62 -0.61
CA HIS A 35 5.56 13.54 -1.41
C HIS A 35 5.92 14.87 -2.09
N MET A 36 4.94 15.59 -2.64
CA MET A 36 5.14 16.92 -3.20
C MET A 36 5.66 17.90 -2.15
N TYR A 37 5.08 17.89 -0.94
CA TYR A 37 5.56 18.71 0.16
C TYR A 37 7.01 18.38 0.53
N ILE A 38 7.32 17.09 0.76
CA ILE A 38 8.67 16.64 1.14
C ILE A 38 9.72 17.06 0.10
N THR A 39 9.48 16.80 -1.18
CA THR A 39 10.42 17.11 -2.26
C THR A 39 10.58 18.61 -2.51
N SER A 40 9.55 19.41 -2.27
CA SER A 40 9.61 20.89 -2.38
C SER A 40 10.21 21.59 -1.17
N SER A 41 10.35 20.90 -0.04
CA SER A 41 10.70 21.52 1.26
C SER A 41 12.16 21.95 1.42
N GLY A 42 13.07 21.46 0.57
CA GLY A 42 14.53 21.58 0.80
C GLY A 42 15.05 20.78 2.00
N SER A 43 14.21 19.98 2.65
CA SER A 43 14.52 19.19 3.86
C SER A 43 14.10 17.72 3.73
N GLU A 44 14.11 17.21 2.50
CA GLU A 44 13.61 15.86 2.14
C GLU A 44 14.14 14.76 3.06
N TYR A 45 15.47 14.68 3.22
CA TYR A 45 16.09 13.66 4.07
C TYR A 45 15.61 13.73 5.53
N ALA A 46 15.53 14.93 6.10
CA ALA A 46 15.11 15.13 7.49
C ALA A 46 13.65 14.73 7.72
N LEU A 47 12.76 15.07 6.78
CA LEU A 47 11.35 14.69 6.83
C LEU A 47 11.16 13.17 6.66
N ILE A 48 11.88 12.55 5.72
CA ILE A 48 11.84 11.09 5.53
C ILE A 48 12.26 10.36 6.81
N VAL A 49 13.34 10.81 7.46
CA VAL A 49 13.83 10.19 8.70
C VAL A 49 12.87 10.44 9.89
N SER A 50 12.23 11.60 9.93
CA SER A 50 11.33 11.98 11.03
C SER A 50 10.00 11.20 11.01
N PHE A 51 9.48 10.91 9.82
CA PHE A 51 8.19 10.23 9.63
C PHE A 51 8.32 8.76 9.20
N GLY A 52 9.51 8.30 8.84
CA GLY A 52 9.80 6.89 8.57
C GLY A 52 9.83 6.05 9.84
N LEU A 53 9.38 4.80 9.72
CA LEU A 53 9.34 3.86 10.84
C LEU A 53 10.70 3.19 11.01
N SER A 54 11.26 3.17 12.22
CA SER A 54 12.52 2.49 12.53
C SER A 54 12.53 1.98 13.97
N LEU A 55 13.50 1.12 14.32
CA LEU A 55 13.70 0.73 15.72
C LEU A 55 13.96 1.97 16.60
N ARG A 56 14.82 2.87 16.12
CA ARG A 56 15.09 4.15 16.77
C ARG A 56 13.84 5.02 16.94
N SER A 57 12.95 5.10 15.93
CA SER A 57 11.74 5.92 16.05
C SER A 57 10.82 5.40 17.17
N LEU A 58 10.72 4.08 17.32
CA LEU A 58 9.92 3.46 18.38
C LEU A 58 10.54 3.63 19.77
N GLU A 59 11.87 3.54 19.89
CA GLU A 59 12.58 3.79 21.15
C GLU A 59 12.42 5.25 21.59
N GLU A 60 12.55 6.20 20.65
CA GLU A 60 12.38 7.63 20.91
C GLU A 60 10.90 8.06 21.09
N GLY A 61 9.97 7.10 21.17
CA GLY A 61 8.55 7.34 21.43
C GLY A 61 7.75 7.91 20.24
N ARG A 62 8.31 7.92 19.03
CA ARG A 62 7.64 8.39 17.80
C ARG A 62 6.68 7.34 17.23
N TYR A 63 5.72 6.88 18.02
CA TYR A 63 4.76 5.84 17.58
C TYR A 63 3.88 6.28 16.40
N TYR A 64 3.74 7.58 16.15
CA TYR A 64 3.06 8.09 14.96
C TYR A 64 3.68 7.58 13.65
N THR A 65 4.97 7.20 13.64
CA THR A 65 5.62 6.66 12.44
C THR A 65 4.97 5.36 11.97
N LEU A 66 4.32 4.59 12.86
CA LEU A 66 3.57 3.37 12.49
C LEU A 66 2.40 3.65 11.53
N LEU A 67 1.79 4.82 11.65
CA LEU A 67 0.66 5.23 10.80
C LEU A 67 1.09 6.11 9.64
N LEU A 68 2.18 6.85 9.79
CA LEU A 68 2.61 7.84 8.81
C LEU A 68 3.61 7.30 7.77
N HIS A 69 4.42 6.28 8.10
CA HIS A 69 5.39 5.71 7.16
C HIS A 69 4.81 5.26 5.81
N PRO A 70 3.53 4.84 5.67
CA PRO A 70 2.98 4.46 4.36
C PRO A 70 2.84 5.63 3.39
N PHE A 71 2.82 6.87 3.89
CA PHE A 71 2.70 8.08 3.08
C PHE A 71 4.06 8.69 2.72
N ILE A 72 5.14 8.25 3.37
CA ILE A 72 6.50 8.71 3.10
C ILE A 72 7.10 7.85 1.98
N HIS A 73 7.75 8.45 1.00
CA HIS A 73 8.36 7.73 -0.11
C HIS A 73 9.78 8.23 -0.35
N ALA A 74 10.71 7.30 -0.58
CA ALA A 74 12.13 7.60 -0.73
C ALA A 74 12.49 8.34 -2.03
N ASN A 75 11.63 8.27 -3.05
CA ASN A 75 11.77 8.99 -4.32
C ASN A 75 10.47 8.91 -5.13
N THR A 76 10.38 9.72 -6.19
CA THR A 76 9.21 9.83 -7.07
C THR A 76 8.88 8.51 -7.79
N LEU A 77 9.88 7.70 -8.13
CA LEU A 77 9.65 6.42 -8.81
C LEU A 77 9.02 5.40 -7.84
N HIS A 78 9.49 5.37 -6.59
CA HIS A 78 8.92 4.57 -5.52
C HIS A 78 7.46 4.96 -5.24
N LEU A 79 7.15 6.27 -5.17
CA LEU A 79 5.77 6.76 -5.08
C LEU A 79 4.94 6.27 -6.27
N PHE A 80 5.42 6.46 -7.50
CA PHE A 80 4.67 6.13 -8.72
C PHE A 80 4.21 4.68 -8.73
N PHE A 81 5.09 3.73 -8.44
CA PHE A 81 4.74 2.30 -8.43
C PHE A 81 3.77 1.95 -7.29
N ASN A 82 3.94 2.55 -6.11
CA ASN A 82 3.01 2.36 -5.00
C ASN A 82 1.61 2.88 -5.34
N MET A 83 1.52 4.08 -5.93
CA MET A 83 0.23 4.67 -6.28
C MET A 83 -0.45 3.90 -7.42
N ALA A 84 0.31 3.40 -8.39
CA ALA A 84 -0.21 2.53 -9.44
C ALA A 84 -0.81 1.24 -8.85
N ALA A 85 -0.06 0.58 -7.96
CA ALA A 85 -0.50 -0.65 -7.32
C ALA A 85 -1.68 -0.41 -6.36
N LEU A 86 -1.64 0.66 -5.58
CA LEU A 86 -2.71 1.05 -4.67
C LEU A 86 -3.99 1.40 -5.42
N ALA A 87 -3.91 2.15 -6.52
CA ALA A 87 -5.06 2.41 -7.37
C ALA A 87 -5.66 1.11 -7.92
N LEU A 88 -4.83 0.14 -8.33
CA LEU A 88 -5.32 -1.12 -8.84
C LEU A 88 -5.98 -1.99 -7.76
N PHE A 89 -5.21 -2.42 -6.76
CA PHE A 89 -5.69 -3.37 -5.74
C PHE A 89 -6.63 -2.71 -4.73
N GLY A 90 -6.41 -1.44 -4.42
CA GLY A 90 -7.29 -0.67 -3.55
C GLY A 90 -8.69 -0.54 -4.13
N ILE A 91 -8.81 -0.14 -5.41
CA ILE A 91 -10.12 -0.03 -6.06
C ILE A 91 -10.81 -1.40 -6.12
N ILE A 92 -10.09 -2.48 -6.44
CA ILE A 92 -10.66 -3.84 -6.46
C ILE A 92 -11.26 -4.19 -5.09
N VAL A 93 -10.49 -4.05 -4.02
CA VAL A 93 -10.95 -4.38 -2.66
C VAL A 93 -12.09 -3.45 -2.23
N GLU A 94 -11.97 -2.15 -2.49
CA GLU A 94 -12.97 -1.16 -2.09
C GLU A 94 -14.31 -1.35 -2.80
N LEU A 95 -14.30 -1.66 -4.10
CA LEU A 95 -15.53 -1.94 -4.84
C LEU A 95 -16.22 -3.22 -4.37
N GLN A 96 -15.45 -4.21 -3.87
CA GLN A 96 -15.95 -5.51 -3.43
C GLN A 96 -16.39 -5.53 -1.95
N ARG A 97 -15.75 -4.74 -1.08
CA ARG A 97 -15.93 -4.79 0.38
C ARG A 97 -16.17 -3.44 1.04
N GLY A 98 -16.09 -2.35 0.29
CA GLY A 98 -16.28 -0.99 0.78
C GLY A 98 -15.03 -0.35 1.41
N THR A 99 -15.12 0.97 1.62
CA THR A 99 -14.02 1.83 2.09
C THR A 99 -13.47 1.41 3.45
N TRP A 100 -14.31 1.02 4.41
CA TRP A 100 -13.84 0.67 5.75
C TRP A 100 -12.96 -0.58 5.75
N PHE A 101 -13.34 -1.60 4.98
CA PHE A 101 -12.55 -2.83 4.84
C PHE A 101 -11.21 -2.55 4.16
N LEU A 102 -11.21 -1.76 3.07
CA LEU A 102 -9.99 -1.27 2.43
C LEU A 102 -9.04 -0.63 3.45
N LEU A 103 -9.52 0.36 4.21
CA LEU A 103 -8.70 1.12 5.16
C LEU A 103 -8.15 0.21 6.27
N MET A 104 -8.97 -0.68 6.80
CA MET A 104 -8.56 -1.65 7.81
C MET A 104 -7.42 -2.53 7.30
N ILE A 105 -7.57 -3.15 6.13
CA ILE A 105 -6.52 -4.00 5.55
C ILE A 105 -5.27 -3.19 5.25
N PHE A 106 -5.40 -2.03 4.61
CA PHE A 106 -4.27 -1.16 4.26
C PHE A 106 -3.44 -0.78 5.50
N PHE A 107 -4.08 -0.27 6.56
CA PHE A 107 -3.35 0.17 7.75
C PHE A 107 -2.82 -0.99 8.57
N MET A 108 -3.61 -2.03 8.83
CA MET A 108 -3.16 -3.18 9.62
C MET A 108 -1.97 -3.88 8.97
N THR A 109 -2.05 -4.14 7.65
CA THR A 109 -0.93 -4.78 6.95
C THR A 109 0.27 -3.85 6.83
N SER A 110 0.10 -2.54 6.65
CA SER A 110 1.21 -1.56 6.68
C SER A 110 1.96 -1.55 8.01
N ILE A 111 1.23 -1.53 9.13
CA ILE A 111 1.81 -1.54 10.49
C ILE A 111 2.54 -2.85 10.75
N LEU A 112 1.84 -3.98 10.58
CA LEU A 112 2.38 -5.30 10.93
C LEU A 112 3.55 -5.70 10.05
N SER A 113 3.49 -5.42 8.74
CA SER A 113 4.62 -5.67 7.84
C SER A 113 5.81 -4.75 8.11
N GLY A 114 5.55 -3.48 8.46
CA GLY A 114 6.58 -2.53 8.89
C GLY A 114 7.32 -3.06 10.11
N LEU A 115 6.57 -3.43 11.17
CA LEU A 115 7.11 -4.03 12.39
C LEU A 115 7.89 -5.32 12.12
N ALA A 116 7.35 -6.23 11.31
CA ALA A 116 8.01 -7.48 10.95
C ALA A 116 9.36 -7.29 10.25
N SER A 117 9.54 -6.16 9.54
CA SER A 117 10.78 -5.85 8.83
C SER A 117 11.87 -5.22 9.69
N LEU A 118 11.51 -4.59 10.82
CA LEU A 118 12.46 -3.80 11.63
C LEU A 118 13.72 -4.57 12.09
N PRO A 119 13.64 -5.86 12.48
CA PRO A 119 14.83 -6.62 12.87
C PRO A 119 15.85 -6.82 11.74
N PHE A 120 15.46 -6.62 10.47
CA PHE A 120 16.27 -6.97 9.29
C PHE A 120 16.90 -5.75 8.60
N ILE A 121 16.46 -4.53 8.92
CA ILE A 121 16.91 -3.31 8.22
C ILE A 121 18.01 -2.54 8.98
N GLY A 122 18.24 -2.87 10.26
CA GLY A 122 19.21 -2.19 11.12
C GLY A 122 18.61 -1.02 11.92
N TRP A 123 19.30 -0.63 13.00
CA TRP A 123 18.76 0.27 14.03
C TRP A 123 18.29 1.64 13.53
N ASN A 124 19.11 2.27 12.69
CA ASN A 124 18.88 3.62 12.17
C ASN A 124 18.19 3.63 10.80
N ALA A 125 17.98 2.47 10.18
CA ALA A 125 17.32 2.40 8.89
C ALA A 125 15.82 2.63 9.05
N VAL A 126 15.26 3.43 8.15
CA VAL A 126 13.83 3.72 8.12
C VAL A 126 13.14 2.88 7.05
N THR A 127 11.98 2.32 7.41
CA THR A 127 11.02 1.77 6.48
C THR A 127 10.00 2.84 6.11
N VAL A 128 9.74 2.99 4.81
CA VAL A 128 8.84 3.99 4.22
C VAL A 128 8.10 3.38 3.05
N GLY A 129 6.94 3.93 2.74
CA GLY A 129 6.16 3.62 1.54
C GLY A 129 4.94 2.77 1.82
N ALA A 130 3.94 2.92 0.94
CA ALA A 130 2.64 2.26 1.05
C ALA A 130 2.70 0.74 0.82
N SER A 131 3.85 0.19 0.44
CA SER A 131 3.95 -1.13 -0.17
C SER A 131 3.54 -2.26 0.77
N GLY A 132 3.75 -2.13 2.09
CA GLY A 132 3.25 -3.12 3.05
C GLY A 132 1.73 -3.26 3.00
N GLY A 133 1.03 -2.12 2.95
CA GLY A 133 -0.42 -2.03 2.77
C GLY A 133 -0.89 -2.53 1.41
N VAL A 134 -0.20 -2.12 0.34
CA VAL A 134 -0.50 -2.54 -1.04
C VAL A 134 -0.37 -4.05 -1.20
N PHE A 135 0.69 -4.66 -0.67
CA PHE A 135 0.86 -6.12 -0.72
C PHE A 135 -0.19 -6.83 0.13
N GLY A 136 -0.65 -6.23 1.23
CA GLY A 136 -1.83 -6.68 1.96
C GLY A 136 -3.10 -6.70 1.11
N LEU A 137 -3.38 -5.63 0.38
CA LEU A 137 -4.54 -5.55 -0.52
C LEU A 137 -4.42 -6.52 -1.71
N MET A 138 -3.21 -6.70 -2.23
CA MET A 138 -2.91 -7.70 -3.27
C MET A 138 -3.16 -9.12 -2.77
N GLY A 139 -2.66 -9.48 -1.58
CA GLY A 139 -2.89 -10.78 -0.97
C GLY A 139 -4.37 -11.03 -0.71
N CYS A 140 -5.09 -10.02 -0.24
CA CYS A 140 -6.54 -10.10 -0.06
C CYS A 140 -7.25 -10.39 -1.38
N SER A 141 -6.91 -9.63 -2.42
CA SER A 141 -7.47 -9.80 -3.77
C SER A 141 -7.20 -11.19 -4.35
N LEU A 142 -5.98 -11.72 -4.19
CA LEU A 142 -5.60 -13.06 -4.64
C LEU A 142 -6.37 -14.16 -3.89
N ALA A 143 -6.51 -14.04 -2.57
CA ALA A 143 -7.24 -15.01 -1.77
C ALA A 143 -8.73 -15.08 -2.16
N GLU A 144 -9.34 -13.92 -2.45
CA GLU A 144 -10.72 -13.82 -2.89
C GLU A 144 -10.93 -14.30 -4.32
N ASP A 145 -10.04 -13.93 -5.26
CA ASP A 145 -10.13 -14.36 -6.65
C ASP A 145 -9.95 -15.88 -6.79
N SER A 146 -9.01 -16.47 -6.05
CA SER A 146 -8.81 -17.93 -6.02
C SER A 146 -10.07 -18.68 -5.58
N ALA A 147 -10.84 -18.12 -4.64
CA ALA A 147 -12.10 -18.73 -4.20
C ALA A 147 -13.23 -18.62 -5.23
N ARG A 148 -13.18 -17.60 -6.09
CA ARG A 148 -14.19 -17.36 -7.15
C ARG A 148 -13.76 -17.91 -8.52
N ARG A 149 -12.47 -18.27 -8.68
CA ARG A 149 -11.80 -18.61 -9.94
C ARG A 149 -12.05 -17.56 -11.04
N SER A 150 -12.08 -16.28 -10.65
CA SER A 150 -12.74 -15.26 -11.46
C SER A 150 -11.85 -14.47 -12.41
N SER A 151 -10.53 -14.34 -12.18
CA SER A 151 -9.76 -13.35 -12.95
C SER A 151 -8.25 -13.63 -13.10
N LYS A 152 -7.87 -14.12 -14.29
CA LYS A 152 -6.47 -14.17 -14.75
C LYS A 152 -5.77 -12.79 -14.74
N PHE A 153 -6.55 -11.71 -14.79
CA PHE A 153 -6.02 -10.36 -14.74
C PHE A 153 -5.46 -10.01 -13.35
N ILE A 154 -6.11 -10.43 -12.26
CA ILE A 154 -5.62 -10.19 -10.90
C ILE A 154 -4.31 -10.95 -10.67
N GLU A 155 -4.24 -12.21 -11.12
CA GLU A 155 -3.03 -13.04 -11.04
C GLU A 155 -1.87 -12.41 -11.80
N LEU A 156 -2.09 -12.00 -13.06
CA LEU A 156 -1.06 -11.36 -13.88
C LEU A 156 -0.60 -10.02 -13.29
N ALA A 157 -1.53 -9.18 -12.84
CA ALA A 157 -1.21 -7.92 -12.20
C ALA A 157 -0.38 -8.12 -10.92
N ALA A 158 -0.74 -9.09 -10.09
CA ALA A 158 0.02 -9.44 -8.89
C ALA A 158 1.43 -9.91 -9.25
N ALA A 159 1.57 -10.79 -10.25
CA ALA A 159 2.87 -11.25 -10.73
C ALA A 159 3.77 -10.10 -11.21
N VAL A 160 3.22 -9.14 -11.96
CA VAL A 160 3.95 -7.95 -12.41
C VAL A 160 4.40 -7.08 -11.23
N PHE A 161 3.50 -6.76 -10.30
CA PHE A 161 3.86 -5.92 -9.16
C PHE A 161 4.78 -6.61 -8.16
N LEU A 162 4.71 -7.93 -8.02
CA LEU A 162 5.70 -8.73 -7.29
C LEU A 162 7.08 -8.60 -7.95
N ALA A 163 7.17 -8.83 -9.27
CA ALA A 163 8.42 -8.72 -10.01
C ALA A 163 9.03 -7.31 -9.88
N VAL A 164 8.23 -6.26 -10.04
CA VAL A 164 8.67 -4.87 -9.88
C VAL A 164 9.11 -4.59 -8.43
N GLY A 165 8.32 -5.05 -7.44
CA GLY A 165 8.63 -4.86 -6.02
C GLY A 165 9.94 -5.52 -5.60
N PHE A 166 10.24 -6.72 -6.11
CA PHE A 166 11.49 -7.42 -5.86
C PHE A 166 12.68 -6.87 -6.65
N TRP A 167 12.44 -6.33 -7.86
CA TRP A 167 13.49 -5.75 -8.70
C TRP A 167 13.95 -4.37 -8.21
N PHE A 168 13.10 -3.65 -7.47
CA PHE A 168 13.41 -2.31 -6.98
C PHE A 168 14.48 -2.38 -5.88
N ILE A 169 15.74 -2.11 -6.24
CA ILE A 169 16.86 -2.04 -5.28
C ILE A 169 16.51 -1.01 -4.19
N GLY A 170 16.44 -1.47 -2.94
CA GLY A 170 16.00 -0.66 -1.79
C GLY A 170 14.58 -0.94 -1.30
N ALA A 171 13.83 -1.82 -1.97
CA ALA A 171 12.56 -2.32 -1.46
C ALA A 171 12.73 -3.18 -0.20
N ASN A 172 11.87 -2.95 0.78
CA ASN A 172 11.84 -3.74 2.00
C ASN A 172 11.12 -5.07 1.74
N ILE A 173 11.88 -6.06 1.26
CA ILE A 173 11.36 -7.36 0.84
C ILE A 173 10.61 -8.10 1.95
N VAL A 174 11.07 -7.94 3.21
CA VAL A 174 10.42 -8.56 4.38
C VAL A 174 9.04 -7.94 4.60
N ALA A 175 8.92 -6.62 4.50
CA ALA A 175 7.63 -5.95 4.60
C ALA A 175 6.69 -6.36 3.45
N HIS A 176 7.21 -6.52 2.23
CA HIS A 176 6.40 -6.98 1.08
C HIS A 176 5.83 -8.38 1.30
N LEU A 177 6.69 -9.34 1.70
CA LEU A 177 6.28 -10.72 1.96
C LEU A 177 5.32 -10.80 3.15
N ALA A 178 5.61 -10.10 4.25
CA ALA A 178 4.74 -10.05 5.42
C ALA A 178 3.37 -9.44 5.07
N GLY A 179 3.34 -8.35 4.31
CA GLY A 179 2.11 -7.72 3.82
C GLY A 179 1.28 -8.70 2.99
N LEU A 180 1.90 -9.36 2.01
CA LEU A 180 1.23 -10.35 1.16
C LEU A 180 0.61 -11.48 1.97
N LEU A 181 1.35 -12.06 2.91
CA LEU A 181 0.87 -13.15 3.77
C LEU A 181 -0.30 -12.71 4.66
N LEU A 182 -0.20 -11.55 5.30
CA LEU A 182 -1.29 -10.99 6.11
C LEU A 182 -2.55 -10.75 5.26
N GLY A 183 -2.37 -10.24 4.04
CA GLY A 183 -3.44 -10.06 3.06
C GLY A 183 -4.13 -11.37 2.68
N LEU A 184 -3.34 -12.40 2.36
CA LEU A 184 -3.86 -13.74 2.00
C LEU A 184 -4.68 -14.35 3.14
N VAL A 185 -4.23 -14.18 4.39
CA VAL A 185 -4.94 -14.62 5.58
C VAL A 185 -6.26 -13.85 5.74
N ALA A 186 -6.22 -12.52 5.68
CA ALA A 186 -7.42 -11.69 5.84
C ALA A 186 -8.47 -11.96 4.75
N GLY A 187 -8.04 -12.03 3.49
CA GLY A 187 -8.91 -12.38 2.37
C GLY A 187 -9.49 -13.80 2.51
N SER A 188 -8.73 -14.75 3.04
CA SER A 188 -9.23 -16.12 3.29
C SER A 188 -10.19 -16.22 4.47
N ALA A 189 -9.98 -15.46 5.55
CA ALA A 189 -10.89 -15.42 6.69
C ALA A 189 -12.25 -14.81 6.32
N SER A 190 -12.25 -13.80 5.44
CA SER A 190 -13.47 -13.16 4.96
C SER A 190 -14.35 -14.03 4.05
N LYS A 191 -13.89 -15.23 3.64
CA LYS A 191 -14.65 -16.19 2.83
C LYS A 191 -15.89 -16.76 3.56
N GLY A 192 -15.95 -16.62 4.89
CA GLY A 192 -17.06 -17.08 5.72
C GLY A 192 -18.29 -16.16 5.71
N GLU A 193 -18.11 -14.89 5.37
CA GLU A 193 -19.21 -13.90 5.32
C GLU A 193 -19.86 -13.92 3.94
N LYS A 194 -20.64 -14.97 3.67
CA LYS A 194 -21.61 -14.94 2.58
C LYS A 194 -22.72 -13.96 2.94
N GLY A 195 -22.93 -12.93 2.13
CA GLY A 195 -24.20 -12.24 2.03
C GLY A 195 -24.09 -10.72 1.97
N TRP A 196 -24.16 -10.19 0.75
CA TRP A 196 -25.20 -9.23 0.36
C TRP A 196 -25.68 -9.60 -1.04
#